data_AF-A0A0R3S6A1-F1
#
_entry.id   AF-A0A0R3S6A1-F1
#
_cell.length_a   1.000
_cell.length_b   1.000
_cell.length_c   1.000
_cell.angle_alpha   90.00
_cell.angle_beta   90.00
_cell.angle_gamma   90.00
#
_symmetry.space_group_name_H-M   'P 1'
#
loop_
_entity.id
_entity.type
_entity.pdbx_description
1 polymer ?
#
loop_
_entity_poly.entity_id
_entity_poly.type
_entity_poly.pdbx_seq_one_letter_code
_entity_poly.pdbx_strand_id
1 'polypeptide(L)'
;MINRTVLFTEPLCPMELSADECAQTVFKAKRMGRNWKEINQKLNIGVKKERSKLKLILQKSNDEFPEKKADILASVVNSVLFATDQDLLDAIKEFRNTPIMSVFVDAIGLVGTMTSYTVGKNAFTAEYPEFLERFLQALSQTTKIDVAIINDLKTWMKSTNNKHHAKHIAFTVASLYRRYCHSTKSRKYACENGKNEDVNEFTEYIITRCKEADCQKNALQIFENLPLLNLLPYAIQFLCNTGDNTNLVQREALRFLQLFDGKHFHWKTINKLLCIFRNTCPLRQTITDQTLAIEVLLNILPYNELVGTYLLRSEELFPIEHEKWAYFYKSIAQRRQTSADFNSYWTKMRSFRVFQPNYAHRSLQATSDVSTISIAGN
;
A
#
# COMPACT_ATOMS: atom_id res chain seq x y z
N MET A 1 -8.88 46.96 -0.04
CA MET A 1 -7.85 46.55 -1.01
C MET A 1 -6.54 46.41 -0.25
N ILE A 2 -6.00 45.19 -0.10
CA ILE A 2 -4.72 44.98 0.59
C ILE A 2 -3.62 45.04 -0.46
N ASN A 3 -2.78 46.07 -0.38
CA ASN A 3 -1.63 46.27 -1.25
C ASN A 3 -0.60 45.18 -0.95
N ARG A 4 -0.55 44.12 -1.77
CA ARG A 4 0.50 43.09 -1.70
C ARG A 4 1.69 43.58 -2.51
N THR A 5 2.53 44.39 -1.90
CA THR A 5 3.84 44.74 -2.45
C THR A 5 4.71 43.48 -2.42
N VAL A 6 4.91 42.85 -3.57
CA VAL A 6 5.88 41.75 -3.73
C VAL A 6 7.27 42.39 -3.74
N LEU A 7 8.00 42.26 -2.63
CA LEU A 7 9.42 42.59 -2.56
C LEU A 7 10.20 41.50 -3.29
N PHE A 8 10.63 41.78 -4.50
CA PHE A 8 11.60 40.93 -5.20
C PHE A 8 12.96 41.17 -4.56
N THR A 9 13.39 40.23 -3.72
CA THR A 9 14.77 40.17 -3.23
C THR A 9 15.71 39.84 -4.38
N GLU A 10 16.91 40.42 -4.37
CA GLU A 10 17.95 40.09 -5.34
C GLU A 10 18.23 38.57 -5.34
N PRO A 11 18.34 37.95 -6.52
CA PRO A 11 18.64 36.53 -6.61
C PRO A 11 20.03 36.26 -6.03
N LEU A 12 20.14 35.25 -5.16
CA LEU A 12 21.40 34.84 -4.54
C LEU A 12 22.45 34.39 -5.58
N CYS A 13 22.01 33.97 -6.76
CA CYS A 13 22.86 33.58 -7.88
C CYS A 13 22.71 34.58 -9.04
N PRO A 14 23.81 35.08 -9.62
CA PRO A 14 23.79 35.76 -10.92
C PRO A 14 23.15 34.87 -11.99
N MET A 15 22.34 35.45 -12.88
CA MET A 15 21.67 34.68 -13.96
C MET A 15 22.64 34.09 -14.99
N GLU A 16 23.89 34.55 -15.00
CA GLU A 16 24.95 34.08 -15.89
C GLU A 16 25.57 32.75 -15.41
N LEU A 17 25.39 32.39 -14.14
CA LEU A 17 25.93 31.16 -13.58
C LEU A 17 24.92 30.02 -13.71
N SER A 18 25.41 28.84 -14.10
CA SER A 18 24.65 27.62 -13.90
C SER A 18 24.41 27.37 -12.40
N ALA A 19 23.43 26.54 -12.07
CA ALA A 19 23.17 26.16 -10.68
C ALA A 19 24.40 25.50 -10.01
N ASP A 20 25.23 24.75 -10.75
CA ASP A 20 26.43 24.11 -10.21
C ASP A 20 27.62 25.08 -10.04
N GLU A 21 27.72 26.09 -10.90
CA GLU A 21 28.68 27.19 -10.76
C GLU A 21 28.31 28.07 -9.59
N CYS A 22 27.04 28.50 -9.46
CA CYS A 22 26.60 29.29 -8.32
C CYS A 22 26.81 28.56 -6.98
N ALA A 23 26.50 27.26 -6.92
CA ALA A 23 26.74 26.46 -5.73
C ALA A 23 28.22 26.48 -5.32
N GLN A 24 29.15 26.42 -6.27
CA GLN A 24 30.59 26.44 -6.00
C GLN A 24 31.13 27.83 -5.69
N THR A 25 30.70 28.87 -6.42
CA THR A 25 31.28 30.21 -6.34
C THR A 25 30.64 31.06 -5.25
N VAL A 26 29.30 31.04 -5.13
CA VAL A 26 28.55 31.82 -4.14
C VAL A 26 28.47 31.08 -2.82
N PHE A 27 28.08 29.80 -2.85
CA PHE A 27 27.85 29.01 -1.63
C PHE A 27 29.07 28.19 -1.18
N LYS A 28 30.20 28.26 -1.90
CA LYS A 28 31.44 27.50 -1.60
C LYS A 28 31.20 25.99 -1.45
N ALA A 29 30.17 25.45 -2.11
CA ALA A 29 29.84 24.04 -2.02
C ALA A 29 30.86 23.20 -2.79
N LYS A 30 31.40 22.15 -2.16
CA LYS A 30 32.35 21.23 -2.78
C LYS A 30 31.60 20.18 -3.59
N ARG A 31 31.86 20.11 -4.90
CA ARG A 31 31.26 19.11 -5.79
C ARG A 31 31.72 17.69 -5.41
N MET A 32 30.78 16.88 -4.94
CA MET A 32 31.01 15.48 -4.51
C MET A 32 31.19 14.50 -5.69
N GLY A 33 30.68 14.82 -6.88
CA GLY A 33 30.81 14.00 -8.08
C GLY A 33 29.70 14.28 -9.08
N ARG A 34 29.84 13.78 -10.32
CA ARG A 34 28.82 13.89 -11.38
C ARG A 34 27.83 12.73 -11.40
N ASN A 35 28.20 11.60 -10.81
CA ASN A 35 27.39 10.39 -10.71
C ASN A 35 27.57 9.74 -9.34
N TRP A 36 26.67 8.81 -9.00
CA TRP A 36 26.70 8.13 -7.70
C TRP A 36 28.01 7.39 -7.43
N LYS A 37 28.70 6.92 -8.47
CA LYS A 37 29.99 6.22 -8.35
C LYS A 37 31.09 7.16 -7.85
N GLU A 38 31.20 8.36 -8.41
CA GLU A 38 32.13 9.40 -7.94
C GLU A 38 31.76 9.95 -6.57
N ILE A 39 30.46 10.18 -6.34
CA ILE A 39 29.93 10.65 -5.06
C ILE A 39 30.27 9.64 -3.95
N ASN A 40 30.07 8.35 -4.20
CA ASN A 40 30.36 7.27 -3.24
C ASN A 40 31.88 7.07 -3.00
N GLN A 41 32.73 7.44 -3.95
CA GLN A 41 34.19 7.40 -3.75
C GLN A 41 34.70 8.58 -2.91
N LYS A 42 34.05 9.74 -2.97
CA LYS A 42 34.43 10.95 -2.22
C LYS A 42 33.70 11.10 -0.89
N LEU A 43 32.54 10.46 -0.75
CA LEU A 43 31.87 10.23 0.51
C LEU A 43 32.69 9.22 1.31
N ASN A 44 33.58 9.72 2.15
CA ASN A 44 34.16 8.95 3.24
C ASN A 44 33.09 8.78 4.35
N ILE A 45 31.90 8.28 3.99
CA ILE A 45 31.01 7.67 4.97
C ILE A 45 31.81 6.47 5.45
N GLY A 46 32.15 6.41 6.74
CA GLY A 46 33.10 5.46 7.34
C GLY A 46 32.79 3.97 7.20
N VAL A 47 32.02 3.56 6.19
CA VAL A 47 31.82 2.18 5.77
C VAL A 47 33.04 1.76 4.94
N LYS A 48 34.14 1.44 5.64
CA LYS A 48 35.19 0.62 5.04
C LYS A 48 34.52 -0.64 4.48
N LYS A 49 34.77 -0.96 3.21
CA LYS A 49 34.51 -2.28 2.64
C LYS A 49 35.40 -3.30 3.36
N GLU A 50 35.08 -3.63 4.60
CA GLU A 50 35.60 -4.83 5.25
C GLU A 50 34.98 -6.04 4.55
N ARG A 51 35.75 -7.13 4.40
CA ARG A 51 35.18 -8.42 4.00
C ARG A 51 34.02 -8.74 4.94
N SER A 52 32.91 -9.18 4.36
CA SER A 52 31.72 -9.59 5.09
C SER A 52 32.10 -10.50 6.28
N LYS A 53 31.73 -10.07 7.49
CA LYS A 53 31.80 -10.88 8.71
C LYS A 53 30.48 -11.61 8.96
N LEU A 54 29.73 -11.92 7.90
CA LEU A 54 28.36 -12.44 7.97
C LEU A 54 28.25 -13.63 8.91
N LYS A 55 29.13 -14.64 8.76
CA LYS A 55 29.13 -15.82 9.63
C LYS A 55 29.26 -15.47 11.11
N LEU A 56 30.28 -14.67 11.46
CA LEU A 56 30.50 -14.24 12.85
C LEU A 56 29.31 -13.46 13.42
N ILE A 57 28.72 -12.60 12.59
CA ILE A 57 27.57 -11.79 12.99
C ILE A 57 26.33 -12.67 13.18
N LEU A 58 26.10 -13.66 12.33
CA LEU A 58 25.03 -14.64 12.49
C LEU A 58 25.21 -15.51 13.73
N GLN A 59 26.43 -15.98 14.02
CA GLN A 59 26.72 -16.74 15.25
C GLN A 59 26.39 -15.91 16.49
N LYS A 60 26.97 -14.71 16.59
CA LYS A 60 26.72 -13.79 17.71
C LYS A 60 25.23 -13.45 17.85
N SER A 61 24.57 -13.19 16.73
CA SER A 61 23.15 -12.85 16.71
C SER A 61 22.27 -14.03 17.14
N ASN A 62 22.66 -15.26 16.78
CA ASN A 62 21.93 -16.45 17.18
C ASN A 62 21.99 -16.69 18.69
N ASP A 63 23.15 -16.41 19.30
CA ASP A 63 23.34 -16.55 20.75
C ASP A 63 22.56 -15.50 21.55
N GLU A 64 22.38 -14.30 21.01
CA GLU A 64 21.62 -13.20 21.63
C GLU A 64 20.11 -13.22 21.31
N PHE A 65 19.65 -14.14 20.46
CA PHE A 65 18.25 -14.26 20.07
C PHE A 65 17.46 -15.09 21.11
N PRO A 66 16.24 -14.68 21.54
CA PRO A 66 15.36 -13.68 20.94
C PRO A 66 15.33 -12.31 21.65
N GLU A 67 16.23 -12.03 22.61
CA GLU A 67 16.09 -10.88 23.51
C GLU A 67 16.34 -9.52 22.82
N LYS A 68 17.16 -9.47 21.75
CA LYS A 68 17.55 -8.21 21.06
C LYS A 68 17.17 -8.14 19.58
N LYS A 69 15.92 -8.44 19.23
CA LYS A 69 15.50 -8.64 17.82
C LYS A 69 15.81 -7.47 16.86
N ALA A 70 15.62 -6.22 17.28
CA ALA A 70 15.76 -5.05 16.38
C ALA A 70 17.24 -4.75 16.04
N ASP A 71 18.13 -4.74 17.04
CA ASP A 71 19.56 -4.49 16.84
C ASP A 71 20.22 -5.61 16.03
N ILE A 72 19.76 -6.85 16.23
CA ILE A 72 20.18 -8.01 15.46
C ILE A 72 19.88 -7.82 13.98
N LEU A 73 18.65 -7.43 13.61
CA LEU A 73 18.27 -7.26 12.20
C LEU A 73 19.15 -6.23 11.50
N ALA A 74 19.40 -5.07 12.12
CA ALA A 74 20.23 -4.02 11.53
C ALA A 74 21.68 -4.51 11.27
N SER A 75 22.25 -5.25 12.22
CA SER A 75 23.59 -5.84 12.08
C SER A 75 23.66 -6.88 10.95
N VAL A 76 22.65 -7.75 10.86
CA VAL A 76 22.59 -8.79 9.83
C VAL A 76 22.37 -8.16 8.44
N VAL A 77 21.47 -7.17 8.30
CA VAL A 77 21.25 -6.44 7.05
C VAL A 77 22.54 -5.78 6.54
N ASN A 78 23.28 -5.09 7.42
CA ASN A 78 24.55 -4.48 7.05
C ASN A 78 25.59 -5.54 6.61
N SER A 79 25.59 -6.71 7.22
CA SER A 79 26.50 -7.80 6.86
C SER A 79 26.17 -8.39 5.49
N VAL A 80 24.89 -8.63 5.22
CA VAL A 80 24.38 -9.12 3.94
C VAL A 80 24.71 -8.16 2.81
N LEU A 81 24.64 -6.85 3.05
CA LEU A 81 24.94 -5.82 2.04
C LEU A 81 26.34 -5.96 1.44
N PHE A 82 27.31 -6.47 2.20
CA PHE A 82 28.71 -6.64 1.78
C PHE A 82 29.11 -8.11 1.54
N ALA A 83 28.17 -9.04 1.66
CA ALA A 83 28.42 -10.47 1.47
C ALA A 83 28.54 -10.83 -0.01
N THR A 84 29.39 -11.82 -0.30
CA THR A 84 29.46 -12.44 -1.62
C THR A 84 28.38 -13.50 -1.80
N ASP A 85 28.13 -13.91 -3.04
CA ASP A 85 27.18 -14.99 -3.35
C ASP A 85 27.50 -16.27 -2.56
N GLN A 86 28.78 -16.60 -2.43
CA GLN A 86 29.24 -17.77 -1.68
C GLN A 86 29.01 -17.62 -0.17
N ASP A 87 29.33 -16.45 0.41
CA ASP A 87 29.10 -16.19 1.84
C ASP A 87 27.61 -16.37 2.21
N LEU A 88 26.72 -15.91 1.33
CA LEU A 88 25.28 -16.03 1.53
C LEU A 88 24.81 -17.49 1.42
N LEU A 89 25.27 -18.23 0.43
CA LEU A 89 24.91 -19.65 0.25
C LEU A 89 25.39 -20.51 1.43
N ASP A 90 26.62 -20.29 1.89
CA ASP A 90 27.18 -21.03 3.02
C ASP A 90 26.42 -20.70 4.31
N ALA A 91 26.09 -19.43 4.54
CA ALA A 91 25.29 -19.02 5.69
C ALA A 91 23.86 -19.61 5.65
N ILE A 92 23.21 -19.66 4.48
CA ILE A 92 21.88 -20.28 4.35
C ILE A 92 21.92 -21.75 4.77
N LYS A 93 22.94 -22.49 4.32
CA LYS A 93 23.12 -23.92 4.63
C LYS A 93 23.42 -24.15 6.11
N GLU A 94 24.33 -23.36 6.67
CA GLU A 94 24.80 -23.52 8.06
C GLU A 94 23.71 -23.14 9.07
N PHE A 95 23.01 -22.03 8.84
CA PHE A 95 22.05 -21.48 9.80
C PHE A 95 20.61 -21.95 9.59
N ARG A 96 20.32 -22.80 8.58
CA ARG A 96 18.96 -23.23 8.22
C ARG A 96 18.08 -23.63 9.42
N ASN A 97 18.63 -24.44 10.32
CA ASN A 97 17.91 -25.02 11.45
C ASN A 97 18.06 -24.20 12.75
N THR A 98 18.50 -22.95 12.64
CA THR A 98 18.72 -22.07 13.80
C THR A 98 17.61 -21.03 13.93
N PRO A 99 17.31 -20.54 15.15
CA PRO A 99 16.31 -19.48 15.36
C PRO A 99 16.56 -18.21 14.55
N ILE A 100 17.84 -17.86 14.32
CA ILE A 100 18.23 -16.64 13.59
C ILE A 100 17.90 -16.69 12.10
N MET A 101 17.69 -17.88 11.51
CA MET A 101 17.45 -18.05 10.06
C MET A 101 16.32 -17.16 9.57
N SER A 102 15.27 -17.02 10.37
CA SER A 102 14.11 -16.21 10.06
C SER A 102 14.46 -14.73 9.86
N VAL A 103 15.32 -14.17 10.73
CA VAL A 103 15.83 -12.79 10.63
C VAL A 103 16.82 -12.66 9.47
N PHE A 104 17.62 -13.70 9.23
CA PHE A 104 18.58 -13.71 8.12
C PHE A 104 17.88 -13.70 6.75
N VAL A 105 16.81 -14.47 6.58
CA VAL A 105 15.96 -14.45 5.37
C VAL A 105 15.38 -13.04 5.15
N ASP A 106 14.89 -12.40 6.21
CA ASP A 106 14.38 -11.02 6.13
C ASP A 106 15.48 -10.07 5.67
N ALA A 107 16.69 -10.20 6.22
CA ALA A 107 17.83 -9.38 5.83
C ALA A 107 18.22 -9.55 4.35
N ILE A 108 18.21 -10.78 3.83
CA ILE A 108 18.48 -11.07 2.41
C ILE A 108 17.50 -10.33 1.50
N GLY A 109 16.19 -10.37 1.85
CA GLY A 109 15.14 -9.66 1.10
C GLY A 109 15.26 -8.14 1.22
N LEU A 110 15.42 -7.62 2.45
CA LEU A 110 15.45 -6.19 2.75
C LEU A 110 16.62 -5.44 2.08
N VAL A 111 17.78 -6.10 1.91
CA VAL A 111 18.96 -5.49 1.27
C VAL A 111 18.69 -5.06 -0.18
N GLY A 112 17.85 -5.79 -0.92
CA GLY A 112 17.43 -5.40 -2.28
C GLY A 112 18.58 -5.21 -3.27
N THR A 113 19.67 -5.97 -3.12
CA THR A 113 20.77 -6.01 -4.11
C THR A 113 20.55 -7.15 -5.09
N MET A 114 21.05 -7.04 -6.32
CA MET A 114 20.92 -8.13 -7.29
C MET A 114 21.58 -9.42 -6.80
N THR A 115 22.70 -9.32 -6.09
CA THR A 115 23.40 -10.45 -5.44
C THR A 115 22.49 -11.14 -4.41
N SER A 116 22.01 -10.41 -3.40
CA SER A 116 21.15 -11.00 -2.36
C SER A 116 19.84 -11.54 -2.93
N TYR A 117 19.27 -10.84 -3.92
CA TYR A 117 18.09 -11.28 -4.64
C TYR A 117 18.31 -12.58 -5.41
N THR A 118 19.38 -12.70 -6.19
CA THR A 118 19.65 -13.88 -7.01
C THR A 118 19.90 -15.11 -6.14
N VAL A 119 20.72 -14.96 -5.09
CA VAL A 119 20.97 -16.04 -4.13
C VAL A 119 19.69 -16.45 -3.41
N GLY A 120 18.95 -15.47 -2.86
CA GLY A 120 17.68 -15.74 -2.16
C GLY A 120 16.64 -16.39 -3.06
N LYS A 121 16.45 -15.89 -4.28
CA LYS A 121 15.55 -16.48 -5.28
C LYS A 121 15.92 -17.94 -5.55
N ASN A 122 17.18 -18.23 -5.87
CA ASN A 122 17.59 -19.58 -6.23
C ASN A 122 17.47 -20.55 -5.05
N ALA A 123 18.03 -20.18 -3.89
CA ALA A 123 18.03 -21.00 -2.69
C ALA A 123 16.60 -21.28 -2.20
N PHE A 124 15.76 -20.25 -2.11
CA PHE A 124 14.41 -20.40 -1.57
C PHE A 124 13.38 -20.87 -2.60
N THR A 125 13.72 -20.93 -3.88
CA THR A 125 12.83 -21.59 -4.87
C THR A 125 13.08 -23.09 -4.95
N ALA A 126 14.35 -23.52 -4.90
CA ALA A 126 14.73 -24.89 -5.19
C ALA A 126 15.12 -25.71 -3.94
N GLU A 127 15.93 -25.14 -3.04
CA GLU A 127 16.55 -25.89 -1.94
C GLU A 127 15.76 -25.78 -0.64
N TYR A 128 15.25 -24.59 -0.32
CA TYR A 128 14.59 -24.28 0.96
C TYR A 128 13.27 -23.50 0.76
N PRO A 129 12.26 -24.12 0.13
CA PRO A 129 10.99 -23.47 -0.21
C PRO A 129 10.20 -22.93 0.98
N GLU A 130 10.45 -23.45 2.19
CA GLU A 130 9.83 -22.97 3.43
C GLU A 130 10.12 -21.49 3.73
N PHE A 131 11.20 -20.92 3.19
CA PHE A 131 11.58 -19.51 3.42
C PHE A 131 11.16 -18.57 2.29
N LEU A 132 10.61 -19.08 1.19
CA LEU A 132 10.30 -18.30 0.00
C LEU A 132 9.34 -17.15 0.27
N GLU A 133 8.23 -17.44 0.95
CA GLU A 133 7.20 -16.44 1.23
C GLU A 133 7.75 -15.33 2.11
N ARG A 134 8.52 -15.68 3.14
CA ARG A 134 9.16 -14.71 4.03
C ARG A 134 10.18 -13.85 3.29
N PHE A 135 11.00 -14.45 2.43
CA PHE A 135 11.94 -13.73 1.56
C PHE A 135 11.21 -12.72 0.66
N LEU A 136 10.12 -13.11 0.00
CA LEU A 136 9.32 -12.25 -0.86
C LEU A 136 8.64 -11.10 -0.07
N GLN A 137 8.09 -11.40 1.11
CA GLN A 137 7.54 -10.39 2.01
C GLN A 137 8.61 -9.37 2.42
N ALA A 138 9.79 -9.81 2.81
CA ALA A 138 10.90 -8.93 3.17
C ALA A 138 11.39 -8.10 1.97
N LEU A 139 11.52 -8.72 0.79
CA LEU A 139 11.87 -8.04 -0.45
C LEU A 139 10.85 -6.96 -0.82
N SER A 140 9.56 -7.18 -0.58
CA SER A 140 8.51 -6.17 -0.83
C SER A 140 8.72 -4.88 -0.01
N GLN A 141 9.46 -4.97 1.10
CA GLN A 141 9.76 -3.86 2.01
C GLN A 141 11.17 -3.27 1.80
N THR A 142 11.97 -3.76 0.86
CA THR A 142 13.35 -3.29 0.64
C THR A 142 13.43 -1.78 0.37
N THR A 143 14.29 -1.03 1.05
CA THR A 143 14.40 0.42 0.82
C THR A 143 14.93 0.77 -0.58
N LYS A 144 15.63 -0.17 -1.23
CA LYS A 144 16.28 0.03 -2.53
C LYS A 144 15.41 -0.51 -3.68
N ILE A 145 14.87 0.38 -4.49
CA ILE A 145 14.07 0.00 -5.67
C ILE A 145 15.01 -0.22 -6.86
N ASP A 146 15.15 -1.47 -7.29
CA ASP A 146 15.95 -1.87 -8.45
C ASP A 146 15.03 -2.40 -9.57
N VAL A 147 15.07 -1.75 -10.74
CA VAL A 147 14.23 -2.11 -11.89
C VAL A 147 14.60 -3.49 -12.45
N ALA A 148 15.87 -3.89 -12.35
CA ALA A 148 16.30 -5.22 -12.80
C ALA A 148 15.63 -6.33 -11.97
N ILE A 149 15.54 -6.15 -10.65
CA ILE A 149 14.83 -7.07 -9.74
C ILE A 149 13.33 -7.12 -10.09
N ILE A 150 12.70 -5.97 -10.33
CA ILE A 150 11.27 -5.92 -10.72
C ILE A 150 11.04 -6.68 -12.03
N ASN A 151 11.90 -6.49 -13.03
CA ASN A 151 11.78 -7.17 -14.32
C ASN A 151 11.99 -8.69 -14.21
N ASP A 152 12.94 -9.13 -13.40
CA ASP A 152 13.14 -10.56 -13.15
C ASP A 152 11.97 -11.17 -12.36
N LEU A 153 11.43 -10.47 -11.35
CA LEU A 153 10.20 -10.89 -10.65
C LEU A 153 9.00 -11.01 -11.61
N LYS A 154 8.80 -10.04 -12.53
CA LYS A 154 7.75 -10.12 -13.56
C LYS A 154 7.92 -11.38 -14.42
N THR A 155 9.15 -11.68 -14.83
CA THR A 155 9.47 -12.84 -15.67
C THR A 155 9.24 -14.14 -14.91
N TRP A 156 9.68 -14.20 -13.66
CA TRP A 156 9.51 -15.35 -12.76
C TRP A 156 8.03 -15.62 -12.43
N MET A 157 7.24 -14.56 -12.21
CA MET A 157 5.79 -14.67 -12.04
C MET A 157 5.12 -15.29 -13.28
N LYS A 158 5.57 -14.93 -14.48
CA LYS A 158 5.02 -15.44 -15.75
C LYS A 158 5.41 -16.91 -16.00
N SER A 159 6.59 -17.35 -15.55
CA SER A 159 7.13 -18.69 -15.82
C SER A 159 6.81 -19.74 -14.75
N THR A 160 6.44 -19.35 -13.53
CA THR A 160 6.15 -20.30 -12.46
C THR A 160 4.79 -20.99 -12.66
N ASN A 161 4.76 -22.33 -12.53
CA ASN A 161 3.53 -23.11 -12.57
C ASN A 161 2.79 -23.15 -11.22
N ASN A 162 3.46 -22.74 -10.14
CA ASN A 162 2.87 -22.75 -8.81
C ASN A 162 2.03 -21.46 -8.59
N LYS A 163 0.70 -21.61 -8.60
CA LYS A 163 -0.25 -20.50 -8.38
C LYS A 163 -0.01 -19.75 -7.06
N HIS A 164 0.40 -20.45 -5.99
CA HIS A 164 0.72 -19.85 -4.70
C HIS A 164 1.98 -18.96 -4.78
N HIS A 165 3.04 -19.44 -5.45
CA HIS A 165 4.26 -18.65 -5.63
C HIS A 165 4.01 -17.46 -6.56
N ALA A 166 3.29 -17.67 -7.68
CA ALA A 166 2.92 -16.59 -8.59
C ALA A 166 2.21 -15.44 -7.85
N LYS A 167 1.30 -15.77 -6.93
CA LYS A 167 0.58 -14.80 -6.10
C LYS A 167 1.53 -13.97 -5.22
N HIS A 168 2.43 -14.62 -4.48
CA HIS A 168 3.39 -13.91 -3.61
C HIS A 168 4.41 -13.07 -4.37
N ILE A 169 4.84 -13.55 -5.54
CA ILE A 169 5.69 -12.76 -6.44
C ILE A 169 4.91 -11.53 -6.93
N ALA A 170 3.65 -11.69 -7.33
CA ALA A 170 2.81 -10.57 -7.77
C ALA A 170 2.56 -9.53 -6.67
N PHE A 171 2.35 -9.96 -5.42
CA PHE A 171 2.28 -9.05 -4.27
C PHE A 171 3.58 -8.25 -4.10
N THR A 172 4.72 -8.92 -4.20
CA THR A 172 6.04 -8.29 -4.08
C THR A 172 6.22 -7.25 -5.17
N VAL A 173 5.89 -7.59 -6.43
CA VAL A 173 5.95 -6.66 -7.57
C VAL A 173 5.02 -5.46 -7.37
N ALA A 174 3.77 -5.67 -6.93
CA ALA A 174 2.83 -4.60 -6.69
C ALA A 174 3.33 -3.62 -5.60
N SER A 175 3.85 -4.13 -4.49
CA SER A 175 4.44 -3.31 -3.41
C SER A 175 5.66 -2.52 -3.88
N LEU A 176 6.56 -3.15 -4.64
CA LEU A 176 7.72 -2.47 -5.23
C LEU A 176 7.29 -1.38 -6.22
N TYR A 177 6.29 -1.66 -7.07
CA TYR A 177 5.75 -0.68 -8.00
C TYR A 177 5.05 0.48 -7.31
N ARG A 178 4.31 0.24 -6.22
CA ARG A 178 3.69 1.33 -5.45
C ARG A 178 4.75 2.30 -4.95
N ARG A 179 5.85 1.77 -4.41
CA ARG A 179 6.97 2.59 -3.95
C ARG A 179 7.72 3.24 -5.10
N TYR A 180 7.86 2.56 -6.23
CA TYR A 180 8.41 3.13 -7.45
C TYR A 180 7.58 4.33 -7.93
N CYS A 181 6.26 4.20 -7.99
CA CYS A 181 5.34 5.28 -8.33
C CYS A 181 5.45 6.44 -7.34
N HIS A 182 5.54 6.17 -6.03
CA HIS A 182 5.69 7.22 -5.02
C HIS A 182 7.10 7.82 -4.89
N SER A 183 8.10 7.27 -5.58
CA SER A 183 9.50 7.75 -5.45
C SER A 183 9.70 9.19 -5.93
N THR A 184 8.90 9.67 -6.89
CA THR A 184 8.92 11.07 -7.32
C THR A 184 7.52 11.55 -7.69
N LYS A 185 7.28 12.87 -7.65
CA LYS A 185 6.00 13.47 -8.10
C LYS A 185 5.67 13.12 -9.55
N SER A 186 6.68 13.13 -10.44
CA SER A 186 6.51 12.79 -11.85
C SER A 186 6.10 11.33 -12.05
N ARG A 187 6.74 10.39 -11.34
CA ARG A 187 6.38 8.96 -11.40
C ARG A 187 4.99 8.72 -10.84
N LYS A 188 4.64 9.39 -9.73
CA LYS A 188 3.30 9.30 -9.13
C LYS A 188 2.24 9.70 -10.14
N TYR A 189 2.41 10.88 -10.76
CA TYR A 189 1.51 11.36 -11.79
C TYR A 189 1.45 10.43 -13.01
N ALA A 190 2.59 9.88 -13.44
CA ALA A 190 2.61 8.93 -14.57
C ALA A 190 1.85 7.64 -14.25
N CYS A 191 2.02 7.05 -13.06
CA CYS A 191 1.31 5.85 -12.66
C CYS A 191 -0.20 6.11 -12.47
N GLU A 192 -0.57 7.19 -11.76
CA GLU A 192 -1.98 7.50 -11.45
C GLU A 192 -2.80 7.79 -12.72
N ASN A 193 -2.17 8.37 -13.75
CA ASN A 193 -2.82 8.66 -15.03
C ASN A 193 -2.61 7.57 -16.10
N GLY A 194 -2.09 6.40 -15.73
CA GLY A 194 -1.87 5.30 -16.67
C GLY A 194 -0.89 5.62 -17.80
N LYS A 195 0.10 6.48 -17.57
CA LYS A 195 1.16 6.83 -18.53
C LYS A 195 2.44 5.99 -18.35
N ASN A 196 2.48 5.12 -17.34
CA ASN A 196 3.63 4.25 -17.10
C ASN A 196 3.39 2.87 -17.74
N GLU A 197 4.07 2.61 -18.85
CA GLU A 197 3.90 1.38 -19.65
C GLU A 197 4.21 0.10 -18.85
N ASP A 198 5.31 0.08 -18.09
CA ASP A 198 5.74 -1.08 -17.29
C ASP A 198 4.72 -1.49 -16.21
N VAL A 199 4.11 -0.51 -15.55
CA VAL A 199 3.07 -0.72 -14.54
C VAL A 199 1.77 -1.15 -15.21
N ASN A 200 1.40 -0.51 -16.32
CA ASN A 200 0.21 -0.86 -17.08
C ASN A 200 0.28 -2.31 -17.59
N GLU A 201 1.40 -2.71 -18.19
CA GLU A 201 1.64 -4.08 -18.67
C GLU A 201 1.45 -5.11 -17.54
N PHE A 202 1.99 -4.82 -16.35
CA PHE A 202 1.82 -5.67 -15.18
C PHE A 202 0.35 -5.79 -14.76
N THR A 203 -0.37 -4.67 -14.69
CA THR A 203 -1.79 -4.70 -14.30
C THR A 203 -2.68 -5.38 -15.34
N GLU A 204 -2.46 -5.12 -16.64
CA GLU A 204 -3.18 -5.77 -17.73
C GLU A 204 -2.92 -7.27 -17.76
N TYR A 205 -1.68 -7.70 -17.54
CA TYR A 205 -1.34 -9.11 -17.45
C TYR A 205 -2.15 -9.84 -16.37
N ILE A 206 -2.30 -9.24 -15.18
CA ILE A 206 -3.10 -9.82 -14.10
C ILE A 206 -4.59 -9.85 -14.48
N ILE A 207 -5.13 -8.73 -14.99
CA ILE A 207 -6.55 -8.60 -15.34
C ILE A 207 -6.94 -9.61 -16.42
N THR A 208 -6.15 -9.73 -17.48
CA THR A 208 -6.47 -10.59 -18.64
C THR A 208 -6.40 -12.08 -18.32
N ARG A 209 -5.52 -12.48 -17.39
CA ARG A 209 -5.32 -13.89 -17.03
C ARG A 209 -6.33 -14.39 -15.99
N CYS A 210 -6.86 -13.51 -15.14
CA CYS A 210 -7.78 -13.90 -14.07
C CYS A 210 -9.25 -13.94 -14.50
N LYS A 211 -9.71 -15.12 -14.92
CA LYS A 211 -11.11 -15.37 -15.29
C LYS A 211 -11.96 -16.01 -14.18
N GLU A 212 -11.32 -16.82 -13.33
CA GLU A 212 -11.97 -17.51 -12.21
C GLU A 212 -12.14 -16.59 -10.99
N ALA A 213 -13.18 -16.81 -10.19
CA ALA A 213 -13.48 -16.00 -9.01
C ALA A 213 -12.31 -15.93 -8.00
N ASP A 214 -11.64 -17.05 -7.72
CA ASP A 214 -10.47 -17.07 -6.83
C ASP A 214 -9.28 -16.27 -7.40
N CYS A 215 -9.08 -16.30 -8.72
CA CYS A 215 -8.05 -15.50 -9.37
C CYS A 215 -8.40 -14.01 -9.30
N GLN A 216 -9.66 -13.64 -9.56
CA GLN A 216 -10.14 -12.26 -9.48
C GLN A 216 -10.01 -11.70 -8.06
N LYS A 217 -10.35 -12.51 -7.05
CA LYS A 217 -10.11 -12.21 -5.64
C LYS A 217 -8.64 -11.93 -5.38
N ASN A 218 -7.75 -12.82 -5.83
CA ASN A 218 -6.30 -12.64 -5.68
C ASN A 218 -5.79 -11.39 -6.41
N ALA A 219 -6.33 -11.09 -7.60
CA ALA A 219 -5.98 -9.90 -8.36
C ALA A 219 -6.32 -8.61 -7.59
N LEU A 220 -7.51 -8.54 -6.99
CA LEU A 220 -7.90 -7.39 -6.15
C LEU A 220 -6.99 -7.24 -4.93
N GLN A 221 -6.65 -8.33 -4.25
CA GLN A 221 -5.69 -8.32 -3.14
C GLN A 221 -4.30 -7.82 -3.61
N ILE A 222 -3.85 -8.24 -4.80
CA ILE A 222 -2.58 -7.74 -5.37
C ILE A 222 -2.66 -6.23 -5.60
N PHE A 223 -3.79 -5.75 -6.14
CA PHE A 223 -4.01 -4.32 -6.38
C PHE A 223 -4.16 -3.49 -5.10
N GLU A 224 -4.56 -4.05 -3.96
CA GLU A 224 -4.49 -3.33 -2.67
C GLU A 224 -3.05 -2.85 -2.35
N ASN A 225 -2.05 -3.58 -2.83
CA ASN A 225 -0.64 -3.19 -2.71
C ASN A 225 -0.20 -2.17 -3.76
N LEU A 226 -1.03 -1.87 -4.76
CA LEU A 226 -0.82 -0.89 -5.83
C LEU A 226 -2.16 -0.20 -6.21
N PRO A 227 -2.72 0.66 -5.35
CA PRO A 227 -4.04 1.25 -5.57
C PRO A 227 -3.97 2.38 -6.60
N LEU A 228 -4.16 2.04 -7.87
CA LEU A 228 -4.17 2.99 -9.00
C LEU A 228 -5.59 3.30 -9.48
N LEU A 229 -5.83 4.55 -9.88
CA LEU A 229 -7.16 5.02 -10.30
C LEU A 229 -7.69 4.31 -11.54
N ASN A 230 -6.81 3.92 -12.47
CA ASN A 230 -7.16 3.16 -13.67
C ASN A 230 -7.66 1.73 -13.35
N LEU A 231 -7.49 1.23 -12.12
CA LEU A 231 -8.00 -0.06 -11.66
C LEU A 231 -9.41 0.01 -11.07
N LEU A 232 -9.95 1.22 -10.84
CA LEU A 232 -11.32 1.40 -10.36
C LEU A 232 -12.36 0.67 -11.23
N PRO A 233 -12.34 0.78 -12.59
CA PRO A 233 -13.30 0.08 -13.43
C PRO A 233 -13.29 -1.45 -13.22
N TYR A 234 -12.10 -2.03 -13.01
CA TYR A 234 -11.94 -3.46 -12.76
C TYR A 234 -12.61 -3.89 -11.45
N ALA A 235 -12.53 -3.10 -10.38
CA ALA A 235 -13.22 -3.42 -9.13
C ALA A 235 -14.75 -3.17 -9.21
N ILE A 236 -15.17 -2.07 -9.86
CA ILE A 236 -16.57 -1.66 -9.96
C ILE A 236 -17.44 -2.67 -10.73
N GLN A 237 -16.85 -3.42 -11.67
CA GLN A 237 -17.58 -4.43 -12.43
C GLN A 237 -18.13 -5.55 -11.55
N PHE A 238 -17.49 -5.85 -10.41
CA PHE A 238 -17.89 -6.92 -9.50
C PHE A 238 -19.00 -6.52 -8.53
N LEU A 239 -19.31 -5.22 -8.42
CA LEU A 239 -20.39 -4.73 -7.57
C LEU A 239 -21.76 -5.07 -8.16
N CYS A 240 -22.61 -5.73 -7.36
CA CYS A 240 -23.99 -6.11 -7.67
C CYS A 240 -24.14 -6.92 -8.96
N ASN A 241 -23.16 -7.80 -9.22
CA ASN A 241 -23.19 -8.70 -10.37
C ASN A 241 -23.95 -10.00 -10.03
N THR A 242 -24.54 -10.63 -11.05
CA THR A 242 -25.40 -11.83 -10.93
C THR A 242 -24.68 -13.15 -11.14
N GLY A 243 -23.37 -13.15 -11.42
CA GLY A 243 -22.60 -14.38 -11.65
C GLY A 243 -22.39 -15.23 -10.40
N ASP A 244 -22.17 -16.53 -10.57
CA ASP A 244 -21.83 -17.45 -9.47
C ASP A 244 -20.49 -17.06 -8.82
N ASN A 245 -20.37 -17.28 -7.50
CA ASN A 245 -19.20 -16.94 -6.66
C ASN A 245 -18.83 -15.43 -6.57
N THR A 246 -19.73 -14.54 -6.98
CA THR A 246 -19.53 -13.08 -6.95
C THR A 246 -19.46 -12.47 -5.55
N ASN A 247 -20.03 -13.10 -4.51
CA ASN A 247 -20.02 -12.56 -3.14
C ASN A 247 -18.60 -12.34 -2.60
N LEU A 248 -17.69 -13.30 -2.79
CA LEU A 248 -16.32 -13.19 -2.30
C LEU A 248 -15.52 -12.13 -3.08
N VAL A 249 -15.71 -12.07 -4.39
CA VAL A 249 -15.03 -11.09 -5.25
C VAL A 249 -15.55 -9.68 -4.97
N GLN A 250 -16.86 -9.52 -4.74
CA GLN A 250 -17.47 -8.23 -4.38
C GLN A 250 -16.89 -7.70 -3.07
N ARG A 251 -16.70 -8.57 -2.07
CA ARG A 251 -16.14 -8.17 -0.78
C ARG A 251 -14.72 -7.60 -0.93
N GLU A 252 -13.84 -8.28 -1.67
CA GLU A 252 -12.49 -7.75 -1.92
C GLU A 252 -12.54 -6.51 -2.82
N ALA A 253 -13.49 -6.43 -3.75
CA ALA A 253 -13.66 -5.22 -4.56
C ALA A 253 -14.03 -4.03 -3.68
N LEU A 254 -14.97 -4.20 -2.74
CA LEU A 254 -15.34 -3.15 -1.79
C LEU A 254 -14.17 -2.73 -0.91
N ARG A 255 -13.36 -3.67 -0.39
CA ARG A 255 -12.12 -3.37 0.36
C ARG A 255 -11.14 -2.55 -0.47
N PHE A 256 -10.91 -2.95 -1.71
CA PHE A 256 -10.05 -2.21 -2.62
C PHE A 256 -10.58 -0.79 -2.88
N LEU A 257 -11.89 -0.62 -3.06
CA LEU A 257 -12.50 0.69 -3.28
C LEU A 257 -12.37 1.64 -2.07
N GLN A 258 -12.28 1.12 -0.84
CA GLN A 258 -12.07 1.94 0.36
C GLN A 258 -10.73 2.69 0.37
N LEU A 259 -9.74 2.22 -0.41
CA LEU A 259 -8.41 2.83 -0.50
C LEU A 259 -8.41 4.15 -1.28
N PHE A 260 -9.51 4.50 -1.95
CA PHE A 260 -9.60 5.65 -2.83
C PHE A 260 -10.36 6.83 -2.22
N ASP A 261 -9.94 8.03 -2.61
CA ASP A 261 -10.60 9.27 -2.27
C ASP A 261 -11.97 9.37 -2.97
N GLY A 262 -12.96 9.89 -2.24
CA GLY A 262 -14.36 9.96 -2.65
C GLY A 262 -14.61 10.70 -3.96
N LYS A 263 -13.74 11.66 -4.31
CA LYS A 263 -13.82 12.46 -5.54
C LYS A 263 -13.70 11.64 -6.84
N HIS A 264 -13.15 10.44 -6.78
CA HIS A 264 -12.92 9.60 -7.96
C HIS A 264 -14.12 8.73 -8.34
N PHE A 265 -15.20 8.76 -7.56
CA PHE A 265 -16.37 7.91 -7.78
C PHE A 265 -17.46 8.63 -8.56
N HIS A 266 -17.83 8.06 -9.72
CA HIS A 266 -18.95 8.55 -10.51
C HIS A 266 -20.31 8.06 -9.98
N TRP A 267 -21.38 8.77 -10.36
CA TRP A 267 -22.76 8.45 -9.94
C TRP A 267 -23.18 7.01 -10.21
N LYS A 268 -22.76 6.42 -11.33
CA LYS A 268 -23.03 5.01 -11.66
C LYS A 268 -22.51 4.05 -10.58
N THR A 269 -21.32 4.32 -10.04
CA THR A 269 -20.72 3.53 -8.96
C THR A 269 -21.40 3.81 -7.63
N ILE A 270 -21.69 5.08 -7.34
CA ILE A 270 -22.42 5.51 -6.14
C ILE A 270 -23.77 4.78 -6.05
N ASN A 271 -24.51 4.69 -7.16
CA ASN A 271 -25.78 3.96 -7.19
C ASN A 271 -25.63 2.49 -6.85
N LYS A 272 -24.60 1.81 -7.38
CA LYS A 272 -24.33 0.41 -7.02
C LYS A 272 -24.04 0.28 -5.52
N LEU A 273 -23.22 1.17 -4.94
CA LEU A 273 -22.92 1.18 -3.51
C LEU A 273 -24.18 1.44 -2.66
N LEU A 274 -25.05 2.35 -3.09
CA LEU A 274 -26.34 2.59 -2.44
C LEU A 274 -27.26 1.37 -2.53
N CYS A 275 -27.26 0.64 -3.64
CA CYS A 275 -28.00 -0.62 -3.76
C CYS A 275 -27.46 -1.70 -2.82
N ILE A 276 -26.13 -1.78 -2.63
CA ILE A 276 -25.52 -2.67 -1.63
C ILE A 276 -25.99 -2.28 -0.23
N PHE A 277 -25.87 -0.99 0.12
CA PHE A 277 -26.29 -0.45 1.43
C PHE A 277 -27.77 -0.72 1.74
N ARG A 278 -28.64 -0.66 0.72
CA ARG A 278 -30.08 -0.92 0.84
C ARG A 278 -30.46 -2.39 0.67
N ASN A 279 -29.50 -3.27 0.39
CA ASN A 279 -29.74 -4.67 0.08
C ASN A 279 -30.72 -4.89 -1.10
N THR A 280 -30.64 -4.04 -2.13
CA THR A 280 -31.51 -4.11 -3.32
C THR A 280 -30.79 -4.64 -4.56
N CYS A 281 -29.60 -5.22 -4.38
CA CYS A 281 -28.90 -5.86 -5.49
C CYS A 281 -29.53 -7.22 -5.79
N PRO A 282 -29.43 -7.72 -7.04
CA PRO A 282 -29.94 -9.06 -7.38
C PRO A 282 -29.35 -10.16 -6.50
N LEU A 283 -28.09 -9.98 -6.10
CA LEU A 283 -27.38 -10.79 -5.13
C LEU A 283 -27.73 -10.33 -3.71
N ARG A 284 -28.07 -11.27 -2.83
CA ARG A 284 -28.33 -10.95 -1.40
C ARG A 284 -27.05 -10.47 -0.73
N GLN A 285 -27.12 -9.32 -0.08
CA GLN A 285 -25.97 -8.69 0.58
C GLN A 285 -25.81 -9.20 2.02
N THR A 286 -24.58 -9.43 2.45
CA THR A 286 -24.25 -9.69 3.85
C THR A 286 -24.04 -8.38 4.61
N ILE A 287 -24.13 -8.41 5.94
CA ILE A 287 -23.82 -7.26 6.80
C ILE A 287 -22.41 -6.73 6.48
N THR A 288 -21.43 -7.61 6.25
CA THR A 288 -20.07 -7.23 5.88
C THR A 288 -20.01 -6.44 4.57
N ASP A 289 -20.80 -6.82 3.56
CA ASP A 289 -20.81 -6.09 2.28
C ASP A 289 -21.41 -4.69 2.46
N GLN A 290 -22.46 -4.60 3.29
CA GLN A 290 -23.08 -3.33 3.65
C GLN A 290 -22.15 -2.42 4.44
N THR A 291 -21.41 -2.93 5.44
CA THR A 291 -20.44 -2.12 6.21
C THR A 291 -19.29 -1.66 5.35
N LEU A 292 -18.78 -2.51 4.44
CA LEU A 292 -17.73 -2.10 3.51
C LEU A 292 -18.24 -1.01 2.55
N ALA A 293 -19.47 -1.14 2.03
CA ALA A 293 -20.09 -0.12 1.19
C ALA A 293 -20.33 1.20 1.94
N ILE A 294 -20.70 1.15 3.22
CA ILE A 294 -20.81 2.33 4.10
C ILE A 294 -19.50 3.10 4.12
N GLU A 295 -18.36 2.44 4.35
CA GLU A 295 -17.07 3.13 4.39
C GLU A 295 -16.71 3.82 3.08
N VAL A 296 -16.99 3.20 1.94
CA VAL A 296 -16.79 3.84 0.62
C VAL A 296 -17.74 5.03 0.46
N LEU A 297 -19.02 4.88 0.79
CA LEU A 297 -20.02 5.96 0.69
C LEU A 297 -19.68 7.15 1.60
N LEU A 298 -19.17 6.88 2.80
CA LEU A 298 -18.72 7.93 3.73
C LEU A 298 -17.46 8.65 3.23
N ASN A 299 -16.59 7.99 2.47
CA ASN A 299 -15.46 8.65 1.79
C ASN A 299 -15.93 9.59 0.67
N ILE A 300 -17.03 9.24 -0.01
CA ILE A 300 -17.62 10.01 -1.12
C ILE A 300 -18.41 11.23 -0.61
N LEU A 301 -19.08 11.09 0.52
CA LEU A 301 -20.02 12.05 1.07
C LEU A 301 -19.50 13.50 1.17
N PRO A 302 -18.24 13.80 1.55
CA PRO A 302 -17.69 15.16 1.53
C PRO A 302 -17.65 15.82 0.15
N TYR A 303 -17.62 15.03 -0.92
CA TYR A 303 -17.49 15.50 -2.30
C TYR A 303 -18.81 15.47 -3.07
N ASN A 304 -19.83 14.80 -2.54
CA ASN A 304 -21.12 14.66 -3.19
C ASN A 304 -22.27 14.66 -2.18
N GLU A 305 -22.89 15.82 -1.99
CA GLU A 305 -23.96 16.04 -1.01
C GLU A 305 -25.20 15.14 -1.23
N LEU A 306 -25.43 14.69 -2.47
CA LEU A 306 -26.54 13.80 -2.78
C LEU A 306 -26.41 12.49 -2.00
N VAL A 307 -25.19 11.97 -1.82
CA VAL A 307 -24.97 10.71 -1.07
C VAL A 307 -25.54 10.78 0.34
N GLY A 308 -25.30 11.89 1.05
CA GLY A 308 -25.88 12.10 2.38
C GLY A 308 -27.40 12.11 2.34
N THR A 309 -27.99 12.78 1.36
CA THR A 309 -29.45 12.81 1.14
C THR A 309 -30.01 11.39 0.93
N TYR A 310 -29.37 10.56 0.09
CA TYR A 310 -29.84 9.20 -0.18
C TYR A 310 -29.69 8.25 1.01
N LEU A 311 -28.62 8.41 1.80
CA LEU A 311 -28.39 7.65 3.03
C LEU A 311 -29.44 7.99 4.10
N LEU A 312 -29.68 9.28 4.33
CA LEU A 312 -30.65 9.75 5.33
C LEU A 312 -32.09 9.39 4.94
N ARG A 313 -32.43 9.44 3.63
CA ARG A 313 -33.74 8.98 3.13
C ARG A 313 -33.96 7.47 3.27
N SER A 314 -32.91 6.69 3.51
CA SER A 314 -33.01 5.26 3.78
C SER A 314 -33.27 4.96 5.25
N GLU A 315 -33.29 5.95 6.14
CA GLU A 315 -33.68 5.75 7.53
C GLU A 315 -35.14 5.29 7.62
N GLU A 316 -35.31 4.01 7.94
CA GLU A 316 -36.62 3.44 8.24
C GLU A 316 -37.08 3.89 9.62
N LEU A 317 -38.40 3.97 9.82
CA LEU A 317 -38.98 4.30 11.13
C LEU A 317 -38.60 3.24 12.18
N PHE A 318 -38.61 1.97 11.78
CA PHE A 318 -38.24 0.81 12.59
C PHE A 318 -37.15 0.02 11.84
N PRO A 319 -35.86 0.29 12.13
CA PRO A 319 -34.77 -0.36 11.42
C PRO A 319 -34.76 -1.87 11.68
N ILE A 320 -34.69 -2.68 10.62
CA ILE A 320 -34.57 -4.15 10.76
C ILE A 320 -33.10 -4.58 10.87
N GLU A 321 -32.21 -3.97 10.07
CA GLU A 321 -30.78 -4.27 10.05
C GLU A 321 -30.02 -3.47 11.12
N HIS A 322 -30.23 -3.84 12.40
CA HIS A 322 -29.67 -3.11 13.55
C HIS A 322 -28.14 -2.96 13.47
N GLU A 323 -27.40 -4.02 13.15
CA GLU A 323 -25.93 -3.98 13.08
C GLU A 323 -25.41 -3.01 12.01
N LYS A 324 -26.03 -2.99 10.82
CA LYS A 324 -25.68 -2.06 9.74
C LYS A 324 -25.84 -0.61 10.19
N TRP A 325 -27.00 -0.29 10.78
CA TRP A 325 -27.30 1.07 11.21
C TRP A 325 -26.44 1.49 12.39
N ALA A 326 -26.19 0.60 13.35
CA ALA A 326 -25.28 0.87 14.47
C ALA A 326 -23.88 1.19 13.95
N TYR A 327 -23.35 0.38 13.03
CA TYR A 327 -22.07 0.64 12.38
C TYR A 327 -22.06 1.99 11.65
N PHE A 328 -23.07 2.27 10.82
CA PHE A 328 -23.20 3.53 10.08
C PHE A 328 -23.09 4.76 10.98
N TYR A 329 -23.88 4.80 12.06
CA TYR A 329 -23.89 5.94 12.98
C TYR A 329 -22.61 6.05 13.81
N LYS A 330 -21.99 4.92 14.16
CA LYS A 330 -20.69 4.89 14.83
C LYS A 330 -19.59 5.43 13.91
N SER A 331 -19.52 4.99 12.64
CA SER A 331 -18.59 5.54 11.64
C SER A 331 -18.79 7.04 11.43
N ILE A 332 -20.04 7.52 11.39
CA ILE A 332 -20.33 8.96 11.33
C ILE A 332 -19.82 9.68 12.57
N ALA A 333 -20.12 9.18 13.77
CA ALA A 333 -19.67 9.81 15.01
C ALA A 333 -18.14 9.91 15.06
N GLN A 334 -17.45 8.85 14.65
CA GLN A 334 -16.00 8.80 14.55
C GLN A 334 -15.45 9.83 13.54
N ARG A 335 -16.00 9.89 12.32
CA ARG A 335 -15.58 10.88 11.31
C ARG A 335 -15.84 12.32 11.72
N ARG A 336 -16.91 12.57 12.49
CA ARG A 336 -17.20 13.90 13.07
C ARG A 336 -16.17 14.32 14.11
N GLN A 337 -15.59 13.37 14.85
CA GLN A 337 -14.53 13.65 15.82
C GLN A 337 -13.18 13.92 15.13
N THR A 338 -12.89 13.23 14.03
CA THR A 338 -11.61 13.33 13.33
C THR A 338 -11.55 14.41 12.25
N SER A 339 -12.70 14.85 11.72
CA SER A 339 -12.78 15.86 10.65
C SER A 339 -13.80 16.95 10.97
N ALA A 340 -13.31 18.18 11.14
CA ALA A 340 -14.13 19.36 11.37
C ALA A 340 -15.05 19.66 10.16
N ASP A 341 -14.54 19.51 8.94
CA ASP A 341 -15.31 19.71 7.71
C ASP A 341 -16.47 18.71 7.60
N PHE A 342 -16.19 17.44 7.88
CA PHE A 342 -17.23 16.40 7.92
C PHE A 342 -18.28 16.71 8.99
N ASN A 343 -17.87 17.18 10.17
CA ASN A 343 -18.79 17.55 11.24
C ASN A 343 -19.70 18.72 10.86
N SER A 344 -19.14 19.77 10.25
CA SER A 344 -19.89 20.91 9.74
C SER A 344 -20.93 20.47 8.70
N TYR A 345 -20.50 19.69 7.69
CA TYR A 345 -21.38 19.12 6.68
C TYR A 345 -22.52 18.30 7.30
N TRP A 346 -22.19 17.35 8.19
CA TRP A 346 -23.19 16.47 8.77
C TRP A 346 -24.21 17.21 9.64
N THR A 347 -23.74 18.22 10.38
CA THR A 347 -24.59 19.09 11.20
C THR A 347 -25.55 19.89 10.34
N LYS A 348 -25.07 20.46 9.21
CA LYS A 348 -25.91 21.14 8.22
C LYS A 348 -26.96 20.19 7.63
N MET A 349 -26.57 18.97 7.25
CA MET A 349 -27.50 17.96 6.73
C MET A 349 -28.61 17.61 7.73
N ARG A 350 -28.29 17.48 9.03
CA ARG A 350 -29.26 17.19 10.09
C ARG A 350 -30.12 18.38 10.51
N SER A 351 -29.79 19.59 10.08
CA SER A 351 -30.61 20.79 10.35
C SER A 351 -31.88 20.84 9.48
N PHE A 352 -31.90 20.14 8.34
CA PHE A 352 -33.07 20.06 7.49
C PHE A 352 -34.18 19.26 8.17
N ARG A 353 -35.41 19.80 8.18
CA ARG A 353 -36.57 19.19 8.84
C ARG A 353 -36.85 17.75 8.37
N VAL A 354 -36.56 17.45 7.11
CA VAL A 354 -36.76 16.11 6.51
C VAL A 354 -35.75 15.07 7.03
N PHE A 355 -34.64 15.50 7.62
CA PHE A 355 -33.56 14.63 8.11
C PHE A 355 -33.32 14.74 9.62
N GLN A 356 -34.35 15.14 10.36
CA GLN A 356 -34.25 15.16 11.80
C GLN A 356 -33.87 13.78 12.37
N PRO A 357 -33.10 13.71 13.46
CA PRO A 357 -32.64 12.45 14.01
C PRO A 357 -33.82 11.53 14.35
N ASN A 358 -33.86 10.35 13.74
CA ASN A 358 -34.78 9.30 14.15
C ASN A 358 -34.24 8.62 15.43
N TYR A 359 -34.98 8.75 16.53
CA TYR A 359 -34.58 8.18 17.82
C TYR A 359 -34.52 6.65 17.82
N ALA A 360 -35.26 5.96 16.94
CA ALA A 360 -35.18 4.51 16.81
C ALA A 360 -33.77 4.04 16.42
N HIS A 361 -33.06 4.84 15.62
CA HIS A 361 -31.67 4.54 15.23
C HIS A 361 -30.64 4.85 16.33
N ARG A 362 -31.05 5.49 17.42
CA ARG A 362 -30.20 5.71 18.61
C ARG A 362 -30.35 4.61 19.67
N SER A 363 -31.36 3.77 19.55
CA SER A 363 -31.70 2.71 20.51
C SER A 363 -31.60 1.31 19.91
N LEU A 364 -30.68 1.13 18.96
CA LEU A 364 -30.43 -0.14 18.28
C LEU A 364 -29.84 -1.17 19.26
N GLN A 365 -30.37 -2.39 19.21
CA GLN A 365 -29.74 -3.54 19.87
C GLN A 365 -28.69 -4.13 18.93
N ALA A 366 -27.44 -3.71 19.08
CA ALA A 366 -26.32 -4.11 18.23
C ALA A 366 -24.99 -4.09 19.01
N THR A 367 -24.02 -4.88 18.56
CA THR A 367 -22.67 -4.94 19.15
C THR A 367 -21.60 -4.24 18.30
N SER A 368 -21.94 -3.80 17.08
CA SER A 368 -21.04 -3.03 16.22
C SER A 368 -20.48 -1.78 16.91
N ASP A 369 -19.15 -1.65 16.88
CA ASP A 369 -18.42 -0.49 17.38
C ASP A 369 -17.35 -0.03 16.39
N VAL A 370 -17.13 1.28 16.35
CA VAL A 370 -16.09 1.92 15.54
C VAL A 370 -15.36 2.87 16.46
N SER A 371 -14.21 2.43 16.96
CA SER A 371 -13.37 3.19 17.89
C SER A 371 -12.04 3.53 17.24
N THR A 372 -11.56 4.74 17.49
CA THR A 372 -10.19 5.13 17.18
C THR A 372 -9.34 4.97 18.42
N ILE A 373 -8.34 4.09 18.35
CA ILE A 373 -7.26 4.10 19.32
C ILE A 373 -6.34 5.26 18.92
N SER A 374 -6.40 6.36 19.66
CA SER A 374 -5.34 7.38 19.60
C SER A 374 -4.08 6.74 20.18
N ILE A 375 -3.23 6.20 19.31
CA ILE A 375 -1.88 5.82 19.71
C ILE A 375 -1.17 7.13 20.02
N ALA A 376 -1.03 7.45 21.30
CA ALA A 376 -0.20 8.57 21.73
C ALA A 376 1.21 8.31 21.17
N GLY A 377 1.64 9.20 20.26
CA GLY A 377 3.01 9.17 19.75
C GLY A 377 3.97 9.43 20.90
N ASN A 378 4.94 8.54 21.07
CA ASN A 378 6.16 8.84 21.83
C ASN A 378 7.08 9.74 21.01
#